data_AF-A0AA36EB97-F1
#
_entry.id   AF-A0AA36EB97-F1
#
_cell.length_a   1.000
_cell.length_b   1.000
_cell.length_c   1.000
_cell.angle_alpha   90.00
_cell.angle_beta   90.00
_cell.angle_gamma   90.00
#
_symmetry.space_group_name_H-M   'P 1'
#
loop_
_entity.id
_entity.type
_entity.pdbx_description
1 polymer ?
#
loop_
_entity_poly.entity_id
_entity_poly.type
_entity_poly.pdbx_seq_one_letter_code
_entity_poly.pdbx_strand_id
1 'polypeptide(L)'
;MENIIDVEDGKKFLFWLDDWLKNGTLAVKFPYLYELDKRKTCLLGDRWVNGVLSWAWKRKPNNSQELLELKFILHVTRMVVRSNGPDTWRSRLTVDGSFRACDFRSLINSKLTIPINNPTLWLHLVLIKCISFLWRACMGCIPTAVALSRRGTITSSTSCQLCFSGVDTADHILLDCSIAFDSLCRIFNWCDISIQRFLSISNFVNFAISLGNSPKKRKIFIAICYEFLWCMWKAMYHVWFNRTQVNFSKLADNVISMVFS
;
A
#
# COMPACT_ATOMS: atom_id res chain seq x y z
N MET A 1 -0.84 -8.46 17.76
CA MET A 1 -0.65 -9.89 17.41
C MET A 1 0.63 -9.98 16.64
N GLU A 2 1.73 -10.21 17.34
CA GLU A 2 3.05 -10.35 16.70
C GLU A 2 3.22 -11.78 16.21
N ASN A 3 3.82 -11.93 15.02
CA ASN A 3 4.07 -13.24 14.41
C ASN A 3 4.99 -14.08 15.30
N ILE A 4 4.88 -15.40 15.20
CA ILE A 4 5.76 -16.31 15.93
C ILE A 4 7.00 -16.54 15.06
N ILE A 5 8.17 -16.25 15.62
CA ILE A 5 9.46 -16.52 15.00
C ILE A 5 10.03 -17.65 15.84
N ASP A 6 10.27 -18.79 15.20
CA ASP A 6 10.95 -19.92 15.81
C ASP A 6 12.35 -19.98 15.21
N VAL A 7 13.32 -19.60 16.04
CA VAL A 7 14.73 -19.51 15.67
C VAL A 7 15.37 -20.87 15.95
N GLU A 8 15.92 -21.50 14.92
CA GLU A 8 16.50 -22.85 14.99
C GLU A 8 17.96 -22.81 14.54
N ASP A 9 18.26 -23.00 13.24
CA ASP A 9 19.63 -22.95 12.71
C ASP A 9 20.22 -21.53 12.61
N GLY A 10 19.40 -20.49 12.78
CA GLY A 10 19.84 -19.09 12.87
C GLY A 10 20.45 -18.55 11.57
N LYS A 11 20.20 -19.17 10.42
CA LYS A 11 20.77 -18.76 9.12
C LYS A 11 19.99 -17.63 8.45
N LYS A 12 18.82 -17.26 8.96
CA LYS A 12 17.98 -16.18 8.41
C LYS A 12 18.02 -14.90 9.26
N PHE A 13 18.71 -14.92 10.39
CA PHE A 13 18.73 -13.81 11.34
C PHE A 13 20.14 -13.28 11.57
N LEU A 14 20.29 -11.96 11.52
CA LEU A 14 21.49 -11.24 11.93
C LEU A 14 21.55 -11.21 13.45
N PHE A 15 22.65 -11.72 14.01
CA PHE A 15 22.84 -11.84 15.46
C PHE A 15 22.61 -10.50 16.18
N TRP A 16 23.21 -9.42 15.67
CA TRP A 16 23.16 -8.11 16.34
C TRP A 16 21.95 -7.25 15.95
N LEU A 17 21.50 -7.36 14.70
CA LEU A 17 20.65 -6.36 14.07
C LEU A 17 19.18 -6.77 13.97
N ASP A 18 18.87 -8.06 14.03
CA ASP A 18 17.49 -8.53 14.04
C ASP A 18 16.97 -8.72 15.47
N ASP A 19 15.68 -8.48 15.68
CA ASP A 19 15.01 -8.69 16.97
C ASP A 19 14.48 -10.13 17.10
N TRP A 20 15.40 -11.08 17.04
CA TRP A 20 15.09 -12.51 17.15
C TRP A 20 14.73 -12.94 18.58
N LEU A 21 14.91 -12.06 19.58
CA LEU A 21 14.49 -12.23 20.97
C LEU A 21 13.14 -11.56 21.31
N LYS A 22 12.53 -10.83 20.36
CA LYS A 22 11.26 -10.09 20.53
C LYS A 22 11.26 -9.14 21.73
N ASN A 23 12.39 -8.49 21.96
CA ASN A 23 12.53 -7.54 23.07
C ASN A 23 13.46 -6.39 22.66
N GLY A 24 13.65 -6.13 21.37
CA GLY A 24 14.65 -5.22 20.84
C GLY A 24 16.00 -5.90 20.53
N THR A 25 16.72 -5.30 19.58
CA THR A 25 17.95 -5.84 19.00
C THR A 25 19.09 -5.91 20.00
N LEU A 26 19.99 -6.88 19.81
CA LEU A 26 21.16 -7.04 20.67
C LEU A 26 22.14 -5.86 20.55
N ALA A 27 22.22 -5.21 19.38
CA ALA A 27 23.07 -4.03 19.18
C ALA A 27 22.66 -2.85 20.09
N VAL A 28 21.37 -2.67 20.33
CA VAL A 28 20.85 -1.60 21.21
C VAL A 28 21.02 -1.97 22.69
N LYS A 29 20.83 -3.25 23.04
CA LYS A 29 20.91 -3.72 24.43
C LYS A 29 22.32 -3.89 24.96
N PHE A 30 23.24 -4.28 24.08
CA PHE A 30 24.62 -4.59 24.44
C PHE A 30 25.57 -3.77 23.55
N PRO A 31 25.51 -2.42 23.62
CA PRO A 31 26.28 -1.54 22.75
C PRO A 31 27.80 -1.73 22.91
N TYR A 32 28.30 -1.99 24.12
CA TYR A 32 29.75 -2.15 24.34
C TYR A 32 30.27 -3.43 23.66
N LEU A 33 29.56 -4.54 23.81
CA LEU A 33 29.88 -5.78 23.09
C LEU A 33 29.68 -5.64 21.59
N TYR A 34 28.59 -4.97 21.17
CA TYR A 34 28.35 -4.72 19.77
C TYR A 34 29.55 -4.02 19.16
N GLU A 35 30.04 -2.92 19.73
CA GLU A 35 31.22 -2.17 19.26
C GLU A 35 32.51 -3.01 19.17
N LEU A 36 32.72 -3.90 20.15
CA LEU A 36 33.86 -4.81 20.23
C LEU A 36 33.84 -5.90 19.16
N ASP A 37 32.69 -6.26 18.63
CA ASP A 37 32.61 -7.29 17.61
C ASP A 37 33.15 -6.78 16.25
N LYS A 38 34.01 -7.57 15.59
CA LYS A 38 34.50 -7.26 14.24
C LYS A 38 33.41 -7.45 13.18
N ARG A 39 32.49 -8.41 13.36
CA ARG A 39 31.46 -8.77 12.37
C ARG A 39 30.08 -8.37 12.87
N LYS A 40 29.63 -7.18 12.46
CA LYS A 40 28.33 -6.60 12.88
C LYS A 40 27.13 -7.28 12.21
N THR A 41 27.32 -7.74 10.97
CA THR A 41 26.29 -8.35 10.13
C THR A 41 26.43 -9.87 10.07
N CYS A 42 26.96 -10.50 11.12
CA CYS A 42 27.04 -11.96 11.20
C CYS A 42 25.67 -12.59 11.43
N LEU A 43 25.46 -13.78 10.86
CA LEU A 43 24.27 -14.57 11.16
C LEU A 43 24.34 -15.13 12.58
N LEU A 44 23.17 -15.36 13.18
CA LEU A 44 23.06 -16.03 14.47
C LEU A 44 23.65 -17.45 14.42
N GLY A 45 23.40 -18.18 13.33
CA GLY A 45 23.97 -19.51 13.11
C GLY A 45 25.49 -19.50 13.07
N ASP A 46 26.13 -18.48 12.49
CA ASP A 46 27.59 -18.35 12.46
C ASP A 46 28.21 -18.12 13.84
N ARG A 47 27.40 -17.61 14.78
CA ARG A 47 27.81 -17.39 16.17
C ARG A 47 27.64 -18.62 17.02
N TRP A 48 26.84 -19.59 16.61
CA TRP A 48 26.55 -20.76 17.42
C TRP A 48 27.38 -21.96 16.94
N VAL A 49 28.56 -22.16 17.55
CA VAL A 49 29.49 -23.24 17.16
C VAL A 49 29.59 -24.23 18.32
N ASN A 50 29.23 -25.49 18.08
CA ASN A 50 29.30 -26.58 19.07
C ASN A 50 28.56 -26.28 20.40
N GLY A 51 27.41 -25.60 20.33
CA GLY A 51 26.62 -25.26 21.50
C GLY A 51 27.16 -24.08 22.31
N VAL A 52 28.14 -23.34 21.80
CA VAL A 52 28.75 -22.18 22.45
C VAL A 52 28.78 -20.99 21.50
N LEU A 53 28.61 -19.79 22.06
CA LEU A 53 28.77 -18.55 21.29
C LEU A 53 30.24 -18.31 20.92
N SER A 54 30.50 -18.24 19.63
CA SER A 54 31.78 -17.92 19.01
C SER A 54 31.87 -16.43 18.73
N TRP A 55 32.82 -15.77 19.39
CA TRP A 55 32.98 -14.32 19.32
C TRP A 55 34.13 -13.91 18.40
N ALA A 56 33.98 -12.76 17.74
CA ALA A 56 34.97 -12.21 16.81
C ALA A 56 35.47 -10.87 17.32
N TRP A 57 35.98 -10.86 18.55
CA TRP A 57 36.34 -9.63 19.24
C TRP A 57 37.52 -8.89 18.59
N LYS A 58 37.43 -7.55 18.54
CA LYS A 58 38.58 -6.65 18.28
C LYS A 58 39.63 -6.79 19.36
N ARG A 59 39.18 -6.81 20.61
CA ARG A 59 39.94 -7.10 21.83
C ARG A 59 39.03 -7.81 22.83
N LYS A 60 39.59 -8.60 23.74
CA LYS A 60 38.78 -9.24 24.79
C LYS A 60 38.06 -8.17 25.64
N PRO A 61 36.80 -8.42 26.05
CA PRO A 61 36.11 -7.63 27.06
C PRO A 61 36.99 -7.46 28.31
N ASN A 62 37.18 -6.23 28.79
CA ASN A 62 38.11 -5.95 29.89
C ASN A 62 37.58 -4.98 30.96
N ASN A 63 36.56 -4.17 30.66
CA ASN A 63 35.97 -3.26 31.63
C ASN A 63 34.70 -3.86 32.26
N SER A 64 34.26 -3.26 33.36
CA SER A 64 33.12 -3.75 34.14
C SER A 64 31.81 -3.79 33.33
N GLN A 65 31.56 -2.79 32.49
CA GLN A 65 30.38 -2.70 31.62
C GLN A 65 30.35 -3.85 30.60
N GLU A 66 31.45 -4.05 29.86
CA GLU A 66 31.59 -5.12 28.86
C GLU A 66 31.44 -6.52 29.50
N LEU A 67 32.01 -6.72 30.70
CA LEU A 67 31.91 -7.99 31.42
C LEU A 67 30.49 -8.25 31.95
N LEU A 68 29.76 -7.19 32.33
CA LEU A 68 28.35 -7.30 32.72
C LEU A 68 27.48 -7.66 31.51
N GLU A 69 27.62 -6.94 30.39
CA GLU A 69 26.92 -7.26 29.14
C GLU A 69 27.20 -8.70 28.70
N LEU A 70 28.45 -9.17 28.81
CA LEU A 70 28.84 -10.53 28.43
C LEU A 70 28.12 -11.58 29.27
N LYS A 71 27.94 -11.34 30.57
CA LYS A 71 27.16 -12.24 31.43
C LYS A 71 25.69 -12.28 31.02
N PHE A 72 25.09 -11.13 30.75
CA PHE A 72 23.68 -11.03 30.37
C PHE A 72 23.39 -11.66 29.00
N ILE A 73 24.19 -11.36 27.98
CA ILE A 73 23.97 -11.91 26.64
C ILE A 73 24.11 -13.44 26.63
N LEU A 74 25.07 -14.00 27.38
CA LEU A 74 25.23 -15.45 27.54
C LEU A 74 24.03 -16.09 28.23
N HIS A 75 23.43 -15.41 29.21
CA HIS A 75 22.23 -15.90 29.89
C HIS A 75 21.02 -15.92 28.94
N VAL A 76 20.77 -14.82 28.22
CA VAL A 76 19.60 -14.69 27.34
C VAL A 76 19.70 -15.60 26.11
N THR A 77 20.90 -15.74 25.52
CA THR A 77 21.11 -16.55 24.31
C THR A 77 21.02 -18.06 24.56
N ARG A 78 21.38 -18.54 25.76
CA ARG A 78 21.26 -19.95 26.17
C ARG A 78 19.84 -20.49 26.11
N MET A 79 18.83 -19.63 26.20
CA MET A 79 17.43 -20.05 26.24
C MET A 79 16.79 -20.22 24.86
N VAL A 80 17.43 -19.75 23.78
CA VAL A 80 16.74 -19.51 22.50
C VAL A 80 17.24 -20.38 21.34
N VAL A 81 18.51 -20.80 21.31
CA VAL A 81 19.02 -21.60 20.19
C VAL A 81 18.89 -23.10 20.49
N ARG A 82 17.93 -23.77 19.84
CA ARG A 82 17.74 -25.24 19.92
C ARG A 82 17.84 -25.87 18.52
N SER A 83 18.74 -26.84 18.43
CA SER A 83 18.90 -27.95 17.44
C SER A 83 18.16 -27.96 16.09
N ASN A 84 18.96 -28.21 15.03
CA ASN A 84 18.76 -29.05 13.83
C ASN A 84 17.51 -28.89 12.92
N GLY A 85 16.90 -27.72 12.84
CA GLY A 85 15.92 -27.41 11.78
C GLY A 85 16.08 -26.01 11.19
N PRO A 86 15.45 -25.72 10.03
CA PRO A 86 15.53 -24.42 9.41
C PRO A 86 14.67 -23.39 10.16
N ASP A 87 15.18 -22.17 10.34
CA ASP A 87 14.41 -21.05 10.88
C ASP A 87 13.00 -20.94 10.25
N THR A 88 11.95 -20.95 11.09
CA THR A 88 10.55 -20.85 10.64
C THR A 88 9.86 -19.59 11.13
N TRP A 89 8.93 -19.11 10.30
CA TRP A 89 8.07 -17.99 10.62
C TRP A 89 6.63 -18.48 10.52
N ARG A 90 5.83 -18.21 11.56
CA ARG A 90 4.41 -18.59 11.64
C ARG A 90 3.54 -17.36 11.81
N SER A 91 2.63 -17.17 10.86
CA SER A 91 1.59 -16.15 10.95
C SER A 91 0.59 -16.50 12.02
N ARG A 92 0.19 -15.53 12.86
CA ARG A 92 -0.98 -15.71 13.74
C ARG A 92 -2.31 -15.41 13.05
N LEU A 93 -2.30 -15.11 11.75
CA LEU A 93 -3.51 -14.80 10.98
C LEU A 93 -4.29 -16.06 10.60
N THR A 94 -3.64 -17.21 10.63
CA THR A 94 -4.16 -18.49 10.16
C THR A 94 -3.88 -19.58 11.20
N VAL A 95 -4.74 -20.59 11.25
CA VAL A 95 -4.58 -21.73 12.18
C VAL A 95 -3.36 -22.58 11.81
N ASP A 96 -3.04 -22.66 10.53
CA ASP A 96 -1.91 -23.43 10.00
C ASP A 96 -0.57 -22.68 10.04
N GLY A 97 -0.56 -21.43 10.52
CA GLY A 97 0.65 -20.61 10.60
C GLY A 97 1.11 -20.03 9.26
N SER A 98 0.41 -20.25 8.16
CA SER A 98 0.79 -19.74 6.84
C SER A 98 0.46 -18.26 6.67
N PHE A 99 1.34 -17.48 6.02
CA PHE A 99 0.97 -16.12 5.62
C PHE A 99 0.08 -16.17 4.38
N ARG A 100 -1.07 -15.51 4.45
CA ARG A 100 -1.87 -15.19 3.26
C ARG A 100 -2.20 -13.72 3.24
N ALA A 101 -1.97 -13.09 2.09
CA ALA A 101 -2.26 -11.67 1.90
C ALA A 101 -3.75 -11.35 2.11
N CYS A 102 -4.67 -12.27 1.78
CA CYS A 102 -6.11 -12.12 2.00
C CYS A 102 -6.47 -12.03 3.49
N ASP A 103 -5.84 -12.83 4.33
CA ASP A 103 -6.11 -12.87 5.78
C ASP A 103 -5.54 -11.63 6.46
N PHE A 104 -4.35 -11.17 6.04
CA PHE A 104 -3.78 -9.90 6.50
C PHE A 104 -4.66 -8.72 6.09
N ARG A 105 -5.16 -8.70 4.85
CA ARG A 105 -6.07 -7.67 4.37
C ARG A 105 -7.40 -7.67 5.14
N SER A 106 -7.93 -8.85 5.45
CA SER A 106 -9.15 -9.00 6.25
C SER A 106 -8.95 -8.45 7.67
N LEU A 107 -7.80 -8.72 8.28
CA LEU A 107 -7.42 -8.12 9.57
C LEU A 107 -7.34 -6.59 9.47
N ILE A 108 -6.68 -6.04 8.46
CA ILE A 108 -6.62 -4.58 8.23
C ILE A 108 -8.04 -4.01 8.12
N ASN A 109 -8.89 -4.61 7.28
CA ASN A 109 -10.26 -4.16 7.09
C ASN A 109 -11.09 -4.23 8.38
N SER A 110 -10.88 -5.26 9.22
CA SER A 110 -11.58 -5.39 10.51
C SER A 110 -11.16 -4.33 11.54
N LYS A 111 -9.94 -3.80 11.43
CA LYS A 111 -9.39 -2.81 12.36
C LYS A 111 -9.54 -1.36 11.90
N LEU A 112 -9.75 -1.15 10.60
CA LEU A 112 -10.10 0.16 10.08
C LEU A 112 -11.58 0.42 10.38
N THR A 113 -11.89 0.98 11.56
CA THR A 113 -13.21 1.49 11.96
C THR A 113 -13.61 2.78 11.22
N ILE A 114 -13.26 2.88 9.94
CA ILE A 114 -13.64 4.03 9.09
C ILE A 114 -14.58 3.48 8.01
N PRO A 115 -15.83 3.96 7.95
CA PRO A 115 -16.75 3.54 6.92
C PRO A 115 -16.19 3.98 5.57
N ILE A 116 -16.01 3.01 4.66
CA ILE A 116 -16.18 3.19 3.22
C ILE A 116 -15.44 4.43 2.68
N ASN A 117 -14.14 4.54 2.96
CA ASN A 117 -13.21 5.44 2.25
C ASN A 117 -12.07 4.61 1.66
N ASN A 118 -12.41 3.42 1.14
CA ASN A 118 -11.42 2.50 0.58
C ASN A 118 -11.62 2.46 -0.95
N PRO A 119 -10.88 3.28 -1.73
CA PRO A 119 -10.85 3.21 -3.20
C PRO A 119 -10.23 1.90 -3.73
N THR A 120 -10.07 0.90 -2.86
CA THR A 120 -9.39 -0.38 -3.10
C THR A 120 -10.34 -1.56 -2.89
N LEU A 121 -11.62 -1.37 -3.23
CA LEU A 121 -12.52 -2.50 -3.46
C LEU A 121 -11.99 -3.26 -4.68
N TRP A 122 -11.25 -4.32 -4.42
CA TRP A 122 -10.68 -5.19 -5.44
C TRP A 122 -11.83 -5.93 -6.13
N LEU A 123 -12.25 -5.37 -7.26
CA LEU A 123 -13.19 -5.98 -8.17
C LEU A 123 -12.38 -6.66 -9.26
N HIS A 124 -12.48 -7.98 -9.38
CA HIS A 124 -11.86 -8.73 -10.49
C HIS A 124 -12.29 -8.23 -11.87
N LEU A 125 -13.45 -7.57 -11.95
CA LEU A 125 -13.97 -6.92 -13.17
C LEU A 125 -13.20 -5.66 -13.57
N VAL A 126 -12.36 -5.11 -12.69
CA VAL A 126 -11.62 -3.87 -12.92
C VAL A 126 -10.13 -4.16 -12.95
N LEU A 127 -9.44 -3.63 -13.96
CA LEU A 127 -8.00 -3.76 -14.08
C LEU A 127 -7.31 -3.12 -12.87
N ILE A 128 -6.26 -3.79 -12.35
CA ILE A 128 -5.47 -3.33 -11.20
C ILE A 128 -4.94 -1.90 -11.37
N LYS A 129 -4.64 -1.49 -12.61
CA LYS A 129 -4.20 -0.12 -12.94
C LYS A 129 -5.27 0.93 -12.64
N CYS A 130 -6.55 0.62 -12.88
CA CYS A 130 -7.66 1.54 -12.63
C CYS A 130 -7.89 1.69 -11.11
N ILE A 131 -7.75 0.60 -10.34
CA ILE A 131 -7.80 0.64 -8.88
C ILE A 131 -6.63 1.46 -8.31
N SER A 132 -5.41 1.22 -8.79
CA SER A 132 -4.23 2.01 -8.37
C SER A 132 -4.37 3.49 -8.73
N PHE A 133 -4.94 3.80 -9.89
CA PHE A 133 -5.24 5.15 -10.30
C PHE A 133 -6.25 5.80 -9.36
N LEU A 134 -7.37 5.13 -9.08
CA LEU A 134 -8.43 5.65 -8.22
C LEU A 134 -7.92 6.01 -6.83
N TRP A 135 -7.09 5.14 -6.23
CA TRP A 135 -6.46 5.43 -4.94
C TRP A 135 -5.63 6.72 -4.99
N ARG A 136 -4.83 6.92 -6.05
CA ARG A 136 -4.08 8.18 -6.25
C ARG A 136 -5.01 9.37 -6.46
N ALA A 137 -6.10 9.20 -7.19
CA ALA A 137 -7.05 10.25 -7.49
C ALA A 137 -7.77 10.74 -6.22
N CYS A 138 -8.25 9.82 -5.37
CA CYS A 138 -8.85 10.15 -4.07
C CYS A 138 -7.89 10.88 -3.13
N MET A 139 -6.58 10.63 -3.25
CA MET A 139 -5.55 11.32 -2.47
C MET A 139 -5.10 12.66 -3.09
N GLY A 140 -5.71 13.09 -4.20
CA GLY A 140 -5.27 14.28 -4.94
C GLY A 140 -3.83 14.16 -5.46
N CYS A 141 -3.39 12.92 -5.72
CA CYS A 141 -2.02 12.55 -6.11
C CYS A 141 -1.89 12.17 -7.59
N ILE A 142 -2.83 12.58 -8.43
CA ILE A 142 -2.71 12.44 -9.89
C ILE A 142 -2.13 13.73 -10.50
N PRO A 143 -1.56 13.67 -11.71
CA PRO A 143 -1.07 14.87 -12.39
C PRO A 143 -2.24 15.81 -12.73
N THR A 144 -2.33 16.92 -12.01
CA THR A 144 -3.25 18.05 -12.26
C THR A 144 -2.45 19.35 -12.15
N ALA A 145 -2.93 20.46 -12.69
CA ALA A 145 -2.16 21.72 -12.62
C ALA A 145 -1.90 22.16 -11.18
N VAL A 146 -2.90 22.02 -10.31
CA VAL A 146 -2.74 22.31 -8.88
C VAL A 146 -1.73 21.37 -8.21
N ALA A 147 -1.82 20.06 -8.49
CA ALA A 147 -0.91 19.09 -7.89
C ALA A 147 0.55 19.27 -8.35
N LEU A 148 0.73 19.68 -9.60
CA LEU A 148 2.03 20.01 -10.20
C LEU A 148 2.59 21.31 -9.63
N SER A 149 1.80 22.39 -9.61
CA SER A 149 2.16 23.67 -9.00
C SER A 149 2.64 23.49 -7.55
N ARG A 150 1.91 22.69 -6.75
CA ARG A 150 2.30 22.35 -5.37
C ARG A 150 3.65 21.61 -5.25
N ARG A 151 4.09 20.92 -6.31
CA ARG A 151 5.39 20.22 -6.37
C ARG A 151 6.51 21.11 -6.93
N GLY A 152 6.24 22.39 -7.19
CA GLY A 152 7.23 23.35 -7.68
C GLY A 152 7.47 23.30 -9.19
N THR A 153 6.64 22.60 -9.97
CA THR A 153 6.72 22.66 -11.44
C THR A 153 6.02 23.91 -11.96
N ILE A 154 6.63 24.59 -12.92
CA ILE A 154 6.07 25.79 -13.56
C ILE A 154 4.84 25.39 -14.38
N THR A 155 3.65 25.75 -13.91
CA THR A 155 2.39 25.62 -14.64
C THR A 155 1.95 27.02 -15.06
N SER A 156 1.64 27.23 -16.35
CA SER A 156 1.20 28.53 -16.87
C SER A 156 -0.14 28.98 -16.30
N SER A 157 -1.00 28.03 -15.91
CA SER A 157 -2.28 28.29 -15.26
C SER A 157 -2.70 27.08 -14.43
N THR A 158 -3.45 27.33 -13.35
CA THR A 158 -4.16 26.30 -12.57
C THR A 158 -5.60 26.10 -13.05
N SER A 159 -6.01 26.77 -14.12
CA SER A 159 -7.33 26.62 -14.72
C SER A 159 -7.44 25.32 -15.50
N CYS A 160 -8.63 24.70 -15.40
CA CYS A 160 -9.00 23.49 -16.11
C CYS A 160 -8.95 23.71 -17.62
N GLN A 161 -8.10 22.95 -18.32
CA GLN A 161 -7.93 23.04 -19.77
C GLN A 161 -9.07 22.40 -20.58
N LEU A 162 -10.03 21.76 -19.90
CA LEU A 162 -11.20 21.14 -20.54
C LEU A 162 -12.35 22.14 -20.67
N CYS A 163 -12.78 22.73 -19.56
CA CYS A 163 -13.93 23.65 -19.53
C CYS A 163 -13.54 25.13 -19.47
N PHE A 164 -12.26 25.46 -19.28
CA PHE A 164 -11.73 26.83 -19.13
C PHE A 164 -12.35 27.68 -18.02
N SER A 165 -13.15 27.08 -17.13
CA SER A 165 -13.91 27.81 -16.10
C SER A 165 -13.63 27.36 -14.67
N GLY A 166 -13.07 26.17 -14.44
CA GLY A 166 -12.81 25.63 -13.10
C GLY A 166 -11.31 25.52 -12.77
N VAL A 167 -11.01 25.14 -11.53
CA VAL A 167 -9.63 24.85 -11.10
C VAL A 167 -9.27 23.40 -11.47
N ASP A 168 -8.08 23.17 -12.00
CA ASP A 168 -7.57 21.87 -12.42
C ASP A 168 -7.14 21.01 -11.20
N THR A 169 -8.15 20.51 -10.50
CA THR A 169 -8.05 19.56 -9.38
C THR A 169 -8.55 18.19 -9.81
N ALA A 170 -8.17 17.13 -9.08
CA ALA A 170 -8.59 15.77 -9.40
C ALA A 170 -10.14 15.64 -9.39
N ASP A 171 -10.80 16.23 -8.41
CA ASP A 171 -12.26 16.19 -8.31
C ASP A 171 -12.93 16.94 -9.45
N HIS A 172 -12.42 18.13 -9.79
CA HIS A 172 -12.99 18.92 -10.87
C HIS A 172 -12.84 18.20 -12.20
N ILE A 173 -11.63 17.82 -12.56
CA ILE A 173 -11.36 17.34 -13.91
C ILE A 173 -11.99 15.96 -14.20
N LEU A 174 -12.23 15.15 -13.16
CA LEU A 174 -12.82 13.83 -13.30
C LEU A 174 -14.34 13.81 -13.14
N LEU A 175 -14.94 14.79 -12.45
CA LEU A 175 -16.38 14.76 -12.11
C LEU A 175 -17.10 16.09 -12.29
N ASP A 176 -16.58 17.19 -11.75
CA ASP A 176 -17.31 18.46 -11.70
C ASP A 176 -17.11 19.35 -12.96
N CYS A 177 -16.09 19.08 -13.76
CA CYS A 177 -15.91 19.71 -15.07
C CYS A 177 -17.14 19.46 -15.94
N SER A 178 -17.64 20.48 -16.65
CA SER A 178 -18.84 20.36 -17.50
C SER A 178 -18.75 19.20 -18.49
N ILE A 179 -17.59 19.03 -19.13
CA ILE A 179 -17.33 17.93 -20.06
C ILE A 179 -17.38 16.56 -19.35
N ALA A 180 -16.80 16.47 -18.16
CA ALA A 180 -16.82 15.24 -17.36
C ALA A 180 -18.25 14.91 -16.91
N PHE A 181 -18.98 15.92 -16.42
CA PHE A 181 -20.35 15.79 -15.96
C PHE A 181 -21.30 15.37 -17.10
N ASP A 182 -21.19 15.97 -18.29
CA ASP A 182 -22.01 15.58 -19.44
C ASP A 182 -21.75 14.13 -19.86
N SER A 183 -20.49 13.68 -19.80
CA SER A 183 -20.12 12.29 -20.06
C SER A 183 -20.68 11.34 -19.00
N LEU A 184 -20.65 11.75 -17.72
CA LEU A 184 -21.22 10.99 -16.62
C LEU A 184 -22.75 10.86 -16.73
N CYS A 185 -23.45 11.94 -17.13
CA CYS A 185 -24.89 11.92 -17.37
C CYS A 185 -25.29 10.85 -18.40
N ARG A 186 -24.50 10.67 -19.46
CA ARG A 186 -24.74 9.60 -20.46
C ARG A 186 -24.61 8.22 -19.85
N ILE A 187 -23.61 8.01 -18.99
CA ILE A 187 -23.41 6.73 -18.28
C ILE A 187 -24.56 6.46 -17.33
N PHE A 188 -25.01 7.47 -16.57
CA PHE A 188 -26.14 7.33 -15.66
C PHE A 188 -27.45 7.02 -16.38
N ASN A 189 -27.72 7.69 -17.50
CA ASN A 189 -28.86 7.37 -18.36
C ASN A 189 -28.80 5.93 -18.88
N TRP A 190 -27.63 5.47 -19.32
CA TRP A 190 -27.46 4.08 -19.78
C TRP A 190 -27.67 3.05 -18.65
N CYS A 191 -27.26 3.38 -17.42
CA CYS A 191 -27.43 2.53 -16.25
C CYS A 191 -28.84 2.60 -15.63
N ASP A 192 -29.73 3.46 -16.15
CA ASP A 192 -31.05 3.77 -15.56
C ASP A 192 -30.95 4.29 -14.11
N ILE A 193 -30.06 5.26 -13.89
CA ILE A 193 -29.79 5.89 -12.58
C ILE A 193 -30.12 7.37 -12.64
N SER A 194 -30.74 7.89 -11.58
CA SER A 194 -31.03 9.31 -11.43
C SER A 194 -29.76 10.16 -11.55
N ILE A 195 -29.79 11.16 -12.43
CA ILE A 195 -28.66 12.06 -12.62
C ILE A 195 -28.36 12.81 -11.32
N GLN A 196 -27.11 12.76 -10.88
CA GLN A 196 -26.61 13.47 -9.72
C GLN A 196 -25.24 14.07 -10.02
N ARG A 197 -24.99 15.28 -9.52
CA ARG A 197 -23.68 15.93 -9.62
C ARG A 197 -22.83 15.59 -8.40
N PHE A 198 -21.57 15.24 -8.64
CA PHE A 198 -20.59 14.94 -7.60
C PHE A 198 -19.42 15.92 -7.67
N LEU A 199 -19.07 16.50 -6.53
CA LEU A 199 -17.93 17.42 -6.39
C LEU A 199 -16.70 16.74 -5.77
N SER A 200 -16.81 15.46 -5.42
CA SER A 200 -15.73 14.68 -4.82
C SER A 200 -15.74 13.26 -5.34
N ILE A 201 -14.55 12.77 -5.72
CA ILE A 201 -14.33 11.38 -6.14
C ILE A 201 -14.74 10.42 -5.04
N SER A 202 -14.42 10.72 -3.78
CA SER A 202 -14.78 9.88 -2.65
C SER A 202 -16.30 9.74 -2.51
N ASN A 203 -17.05 10.85 -2.62
CA ASN A 203 -18.52 10.81 -2.55
C ASN A 203 -19.13 10.01 -3.72
N PHE A 204 -18.57 10.17 -4.93
CA PHE A 204 -19.00 9.42 -6.11
C PHE A 204 -18.75 7.91 -5.97
N VAL A 205 -17.57 7.52 -5.50
CA VAL A 205 -17.23 6.11 -5.24
C VAL A 205 -18.14 5.52 -4.15
N ASN A 206 -18.41 6.29 -3.09
CA ASN A 206 -19.28 5.85 -1.99
C ASN A 206 -20.73 5.66 -2.46
N PHE A 207 -21.22 6.54 -3.32
CA PHE A 207 -22.50 6.37 -3.99
C PHE A 207 -22.53 5.08 -4.82
N ALA A 208 -21.50 4.81 -5.63
CA ALA A 208 -21.45 3.58 -6.42
C ALA A 208 -21.45 2.30 -5.57
N ILE A 209 -20.84 2.34 -4.38
CA ILE A 209 -20.80 1.22 -3.43
C ILE A 209 -22.13 1.06 -2.67
N SER A 210 -22.85 2.15 -2.40
CA SER A 210 -24.14 2.10 -1.71
C SER A 210 -25.32 1.77 -2.63
N LEU A 211 -25.15 1.91 -3.95
CA LEU A 211 -26.24 1.78 -4.91
C LEU A 211 -26.69 0.32 -5.10
N GLY A 212 -28.01 0.12 -4.93
CA GLY A 212 -28.74 -1.06 -5.37
C GLY A 212 -28.70 -2.26 -4.42
N ASN A 213 -29.76 -3.07 -4.49
CA ASN A 213 -29.94 -4.26 -3.65
C ASN A 213 -29.29 -5.53 -4.25
N SER A 214 -28.90 -5.51 -5.53
CA SER A 214 -28.33 -6.67 -6.23
C SER A 214 -26.80 -6.62 -6.23
N PRO A 215 -26.11 -7.57 -5.57
CA PRO A 215 -24.64 -7.59 -5.52
C PRO A 215 -23.99 -7.67 -6.90
N LYS A 216 -24.61 -8.37 -7.86
CA LYS A 216 -24.07 -8.51 -9.22
C LYS A 216 -24.14 -7.20 -9.99
N LYS A 217 -25.32 -6.57 -10.04
CA LYS A 217 -25.50 -5.27 -10.72
C LYS A 217 -24.62 -4.19 -10.10
N ARG A 218 -24.51 -4.17 -8.77
CA ARG A 218 -23.63 -3.24 -8.05
C ARG A 218 -22.17 -3.40 -8.46
N LYS A 219 -21.64 -4.63 -8.55
CA LYS A 219 -20.25 -4.86 -8.98
C LYS A 219 -19.98 -4.33 -10.39
N ILE A 220 -20.93 -4.52 -11.31
CA ILE A 220 -20.85 -4.01 -12.69
C ILE A 220 -20.85 -2.47 -12.67
N PHE A 221 -21.77 -1.87 -11.92
CA PHE A 221 -21.85 -0.41 -11.83
C PHE A 221 -20.57 0.22 -11.26
N ILE A 222 -20.01 -0.35 -10.19
CA ILE A 222 -18.73 0.12 -9.65
C ILE A 222 -17.62 0.02 -10.71
N ALA A 223 -17.60 -1.06 -11.51
CA ALA A 223 -16.62 -1.22 -12.57
C ALA A 223 -16.76 -0.12 -13.65
N ILE A 224 -17.99 0.20 -14.06
CA ILE A 224 -18.28 1.31 -14.98
C ILE A 224 -17.80 2.64 -14.40
N CYS A 225 -18.10 2.93 -13.13
CA CYS A 225 -17.66 4.17 -12.47
C CYS A 225 -16.12 4.27 -12.43
N TYR A 226 -15.43 3.18 -12.13
CA TYR A 226 -13.96 3.19 -12.03
C TYR A 226 -13.31 3.35 -13.40
N GLU A 227 -13.83 2.65 -14.41
CA GLU A 227 -13.33 2.76 -15.77
C GLU A 227 -13.64 4.15 -16.38
N PHE A 228 -14.78 4.75 -16.04
CA PHE A 228 -15.10 6.13 -16.38
C PHE A 228 -14.03 7.11 -15.88
N LEU A 229 -13.72 7.09 -14.59
CA LEU A 229 -12.71 7.98 -14.01
C LEU A 229 -11.34 7.80 -14.68
N TRP A 230 -10.96 6.56 -14.98
CA TRP A 230 -9.73 6.26 -15.70
C TRP A 230 -9.74 6.79 -17.13
N CYS A 231 -10.85 6.65 -17.86
CA CYS A 231 -11.00 7.16 -19.21
C CYS A 231 -10.99 8.68 -19.27
N MET A 232 -11.64 9.35 -18.31
CA MET A 232 -11.59 10.80 -18.15
C MET A 232 -10.15 11.28 -17.96
N TRP A 233 -9.39 10.61 -17.09
CA TRP A 233 -7.99 10.96 -16.87
C TRP A 233 -7.12 10.73 -18.12
N LYS A 234 -7.31 9.62 -18.84
CA LYS A 234 -6.61 9.38 -20.13
C LYS A 234 -6.93 10.47 -21.14
N ALA A 235 -8.20 10.86 -21.28
CA ALA A 235 -8.63 11.89 -22.19
C ALA A 235 -7.94 13.23 -21.89
N MET A 236 -7.87 13.61 -20.61
CA MET A 236 -7.11 14.77 -20.18
C MET A 236 -5.63 14.69 -20.48
N TYR A 237 -5.00 13.56 -20.17
CA TYR A 237 -3.58 13.35 -20.42
C TYR A 237 -3.26 13.58 -21.91
N HIS A 238 -4.12 13.10 -22.81
CA HIS A 238 -3.99 13.35 -24.24
C HIS A 238 -4.15 14.84 -24.61
N VAL A 239 -5.09 15.56 -24.00
CA VAL A 239 -5.24 17.01 -24.22
C VAL A 239 -3.99 17.77 -23.76
N TRP A 240 -3.45 17.42 -22.59
CA TRP A 240 -2.30 18.08 -21.98
C TRP A 240 -0.97 17.80 -22.69
N PHE A 241 -0.64 16.53 -22.88
CA PHE A 241 0.68 16.12 -23.36
C PHE A 241 0.73 15.99 -24.87
N ASN A 242 -0.36 15.52 -25.50
CA ASN A 242 -0.38 15.27 -26.94
C ASN A 242 -1.06 16.40 -27.73
N ARG A 243 -1.68 17.38 -27.06
CA ARG A 243 -2.48 18.47 -27.66
C ARG A 243 -3.53 17.98 -28.67
N THR A 244 -4.04 16.77 -28.47
CA THR A 244 -5.02 16.16 -29.36
C THR A 244 -6.43 16.52 -28.94
N GLN A 245 -7.32 16.80 -29.90
CA GLN A 245 -8.74 16.89 -29.61
C GLN A 245 -9.30 15.49 -29.29
N VAL A 246 -9.87 15.34 -28.10
CA VAL A 246 -10.56 14.11 -27.70
C VAL A 246 -12.06 14.30 -27.92
N ASN A 247 -12.70 13.36 -28.61
CA ASN A 247 -14.13 13.37 -28.76
C ASN A 247 -14.80 12.79 -27.51
N PHE A 248 -15.13 13.66 -26.54
CA PHE A 248 -15.79 13.29 -25.29
C PHE A 248 -17.18 12.69 -25.49
N SER A 249 -17.83 12.91 -26.63
CA SER A 249 -19.14 12.30 -26.92
C SER A 249 -19.09 10.77 -26.99
N LYS A 250 -17.94 10.19 -27.37
CA LYS A 250 -17.69 8.74 -27.43
C LYS A 250 -17.14 8.15 -26.14
N LEU A 251 -16.90 8.98 -25.11
CA LEU A 251 -16.25 8.54 -23.89
C LEU A 251 -17.13 7.54 -23.12
N ALA A 252 -18.44 7.79 -23.06
CA ALA A 252 -19.39 6.86 -22.46
C ALA A 252 -19.40 5.50 -23.18
N ASP A 253 -19.44 5.50 -24.52
CA ASP A 253 -19.45 4.28 -25.32
C ASP A 253 -18.15 3.46 -25.13
N ASN A 254 -17.00 4.14 -25.07
CA ASN A 254 -15.72 3.50 -24.82
C ASN A 254 -15.67 2.85 -23.43
N VAL A 255 -16.17 3.54 -22.40
CA VAL A 255 -16.22 3.02 -21.02
C VAL A 255 -17.09 1.76 -20.97
N ILE A 256 -18.27 1.79 -21.59
CA ILE A 256 -19.16 0.63 -21.64
C ILE A 256 -18.46 -0.53 -22.38
N SER A 257 -17.88 -0.27 -23.56
CA SER A 257 -17.19 -1.32 -24.33
C SER A 257 -16.03 -1.96 -23.58
N MET A 258 -15.28 -1.22 -22.76
CA MET A 258 -14.14 -1.77 -22.00
C MET A 258 -14.55 -2.60 -20.78
N VAL A 259 -15.73 -2.36 -20.22
CA VAL A 259 -16.24 -3.14 -19.07
C VAL A 259 -16.84 -4.48 -19.53
N PHE A 260 -17.36 -4.54 -20.76
CA PHE A 260 -18.05 -5.72 -21.30
C PHE A 260 -17.24 -6.48 -22.39
N SER A 261 -15.97 -6.11 -22.63
CA SER A 261 -15.02 -6.86 -23.47
C SER A 261 -14.37 -8.01 -22.72
#